data_AF-A0A5S4FUP8-F1
#
_entry.id   AF-A0A5S4FUP8-F1
#
_cell.length_a   1.000
_cell.length_b   1.000
_cell.length_c   1.000
_cell.angle_alpha   90.00
_cell.angle_beta   90.00
_cell.angle_gamma   90.00
#
_symmetry.space_group_name_H-M   'P 1'
#
loop_
_entity.id
_entity.type
_entity.pdbx_description
1 polymer ?
#
loop_
_entity_poly.entity_id
_entity_poly.type
_entity_poly.pdbx_seq_one_letter_code
_entity_poly.pdbx_strand_id
1 'polypeptide(L)'
;MTDETRADKTRVASAEENAVGGEATLLHAQDDPLAAAAVDVAVETELLEDDDDLADRAAAESEWLAAKRQSERQIAELDSKNLDRVRRIQQDLRATGADVWPVARWWGFEIHLNESAALQAGEIATLAGDLAGTVLGSWLRAIVERSVREKSAWITAAARPYGVKLVSPWVAPAALVPVREAGTPVGEPKLYWAVHEPGEGWAPDQRFVEHFNVSDPAVAEFQDRLWLVHRGNAGDSSLWWTVYDAEQGWSADQKFPKHFSRSNPALATYRGHLYCVHRGNNDDASLWWTRWDGSKWSADQKFPKHFTAVAPAVAAYDGQLYVVHRGNGDDASLWWTRWDGSKWSADQKFPKHFSRSNPALATYRGHLYCVHRGNNDDASLWWTRWDGSKWSADQKFPKHFTAVAPAVAAYDGQLYVVHRGNGDDASLWWTRWDGSKWSADQKFPKHFSRSNPALATYRGHLYCVHRGNNDDASLWWTRWDGSNWSPDQKLPGHFAAEGPALTVYKDRLYVVHRGNSDRSLWWASFDGSTWSADEELPGHLSGGAPAAVAYRDRNATRDQLLVVHRGVR
;
A
#
# COMPACT_ATOMS: atom_id res chain seq x y z
N MET A 1 50.48 12.52 47.27
CA MET A 1 51.20 13.80 47.07
C MET A 1 52.40 13.50 46.19
N THR A 2 52.21 13.71 44.89
CA THR A 2 52.96 14.68 44.04
C THR A 2 54.29 14.09 43.59
N ASP A 3 54.67 14.04 42.33
CA ASP A 3 54.17 14.70 41.13
C ASP A 3 54.70 13.94 39.90
N GLU A 4 54.17 14.31 38.75
CA GLU A 4 54.27 13.70 37.43
C GLU A 4 55.67 13.61 36.78
N THR A 5 55.65 12.92 35.63
CA THR A 5 56.54 13.01 34.47
C THR A 5 57.89 12.32 34.53
N ARG A 6 58.00 11.23 33.75
CA ARG A 6 59.27 10.82 33.14
C ARG A 6 59.03 10.27 31.73
N ALA A 7 59.46 11.05 30.74
CA ALA A 7 59.79 10.57 29.41
C ALA A 7 61.32 10.72 29.23
N ASP A 8 62.00 9.65 28.83
CA ASP A 8 63.19 9.67 27.96
C ASP A 8 63.49 8.21 27.56
N LYS A 9 63.46 7.86 26.26
CA LYS A 9 64.61 7.79 25.33
C LYS A 9 65.78 6.98 25.92
N THR A 10 66.40 6.01 25.27
CA THR A 10 66.79 5.88 23.85
C THR A 10 67.47 4.50 23.65
N ARG A 11 67.52 4.03 22.39
CA ARG A 11 68.60 3.22 21.76
C ARG A 11 68.68 1.73 22.18
N VAL A 12 68.95 0.74 21.32
CA VAL A 12 69.74 0.64 20.08
C VAL A 12 69.17 -0.50 19.21
N ALA A 13 69.37 -0.39 17.88
CA ALA A 13 69.19 -1.41 16.84
C ALA A 13 69.99 -2.71 17.14
N SER A 14 69.75 -3.86 16.52
CA SER A 14 69.91 -4.15 15.09
C SER A 14 69.73 -5.65 14.81
N ALA A 15 69.54 -5.97 13.51
CA ALA A 15 69.76 -7.24 12.80
C ALA A 15 68.48 -8.04 12.50
N GLU A 16 67.91 -7.87 11.29
CA GLU A 16 68.15 -8.67 10.06
C GLU A 16 67.00 -9.70 9.93
N GLU A 17 66.27 -9.93 8.83
CA GLU A 17 66.43 -9.61 7.41
C GLU A 17 65.08 -9.90 6.68
N ASN A 18 64.82 -9.15 5.60
CA ASN A 18 64.12 -9.55 4.37
C ASN A 18 62.61 -9.90 4.36
N ALA A 19 61.80 -8.93 3.92
CA ALA A 19 61.02 -9.00 2.66
C ALA A 19 60.23 -7.69 2.42
N VAL A 20 60.90 -6.65 1.92
CA VAL A 20 60.22 -5.48 1.35
C VAL A 20 60.01 -5.75 -0.14
N GLY A 21 58.76 -5.95 -0.52
CA GLY A 21 58.36 -6.21 -1.91
C GLY A 21 56.85 -6.23 -2.05
N GLY A 22 56.18 -5.19 -1.55
CA GLY A 22 54.73 -5.14 -1.51
C GLY A 22 54.17 -3.78 -1.16
N GLU A 23 54.67 -2.70 -1.78
CA GLU A 23 54.01 -1.38 -1.70
C GLU A 23 54.42 -0.39 -2.80
N ALA A 24 54.79 -0.91 -3.99
CA ALA A 24 55.22 -0.07 -5.12
C ALA A 24 54.50 -0.43 -6.44
N THR A 25 53.22 -0.77 -6.39
CA THR A 25 52.41 -1.01 -7.61
C THR A 25 50.99 -0.46 -7.51
N LEU A 26 50.79 0.59 -6.71
CA LEU A 26 49.53 1.35 -6.62
C LEU A 26 49.70 2.85 -6.97
N LEU A 27 50.68 3.16 -7.80
CA LEU A 27 50.94 4.50 -8.31
C LEU A 27 51.35 4.39 -9.78
N HIS A 28 50.48 3.88 -10.65
CA HIS A 28 50.49 4.11 -12.12
C HIS A 28 49.18 3.61 -12.76
N ALA A 29 48.03 4.03 -12.20
CA ALA A 29 46.73 3.97 -12.89
C ALA A 29 46.05 5.35 -12.91
N GLN A 30 46.83 6.43 -12.70
CA GLN A 30 46.37 7.82 -12.76
C GLN A 30 46.44 8.44 -14.16
N ASP A 31 46.88 7.69 -15.18
CA ASP A 31 47.02 8.21 -16.55
C ASP A 31 46.05 7.54 -17.55
N ASP A 32 44.87 7.11 -17.10
CA ASP A 32 43.74 6.85 -18.01
C ASP A 32 42.69 7.95 -17.85
N PRO A 33 42.68 8.96 -18.74
CA PRO A 33 41.73 10.07 -18.67
C PRO A 33 40.27 9.62 -18.84
N LEU A 34 40.00 8.43 -19.39
CA LEU A 34 38.65 7.87 -19.50
C LEU A 34 38.16 7.26 -18.19
N ALA A 35 39.04 6.61 -17.42
CA ALA A 35 38.71 6.04 -16.12
C ALA A 35 38.59 7.12 -15.04
N ALA A 36 39.46 8.14 -15.09
CA ALA A 36 39.35 9.32 -14.24
C ALA A 36 38.09 10.14 -14.57
N ALA A 37 37.78 10.38 -15.85
CA ALA A 37 36.55 11.07 -16.25
C ALA A 37 35.28 10.30 -15.86
N ALA A 38 35.29 8.96 -15.86
CA ALA A 38 34.15 8.16 -15.42
C ALA A 38 33.93 8.23 -13.90
N VAL A 39 35.00 8.40 -13.13
CA VAL A 39 34.93 8.64 -11.67
C VAL A 39 34.54 10.09 -11.40
N ASP A 40 35.08 11.06 -12.13
CA ASP A 40 34.75 12.49 -11.98
C ASP A 40 33.29 12.79 -12.36
N VAL A 41 32.73 12.12 -13.39
CA VAL A 41 31.29 12.20 -13.71
C VAL A 41 30.42 11.57 -12.61
N ALA A 42 30.94 10.57 -11.91
CA ALA A 42 30.26 9.95 -10.75
C ALA A 42 30.41 10.77 -9.45
N VAL A 43 31.36 11.72 -9.40
CA VAL A 43 31.59 12.64 -8.27
C VAL A 43 30.89 13.99 -8.50
N GLU A 44 30.77 14.46 -9.74
CA GLU A 44 30.00 15.68 -10.09
C GLU A 44 28.50 15.56 -9.77
N THR A 45 27.99 14.36 -9.54
CA THR A 45 26.61 14.13 -9.06
C THR A 45 26.42 14.41 -7.56
N GLU A 46 27.47 14.73 -6.80
CA GLU A 46 27.40 15.10 -5.38
C GLU A 46 27.46 16.61 -5.08
N LEU A 47 27.55 17.48 -6.09
CA LEU A 47 27.67 18.94 -5.90
C LEU A 47 26.59 19.73 -6.63
N LEU A 48 25.32 19.53 -6.27
CA LEU A 48 24.25 20.49 -6.57
C LEU A 48 23.34 20.64 -5.35
N GLU A 49 23.65 21.66 -4.55
CA GLU A 49 22.72 22.23 -3.57
C GLU A 49 21.77 23.19 -4.29
N ASP A 50 20.47 23.01 -4.00
CA ASP A 50 19.32 23.90 -4.14
C ASP A 50 18.89 24.41 -5.54
N ASP A 51 17.62 24.08 -5.86
CA ASP A 51 16.64 24.79 -6.73
C ASP A 51 16.30 24.36 -8.19
N ASP A 52 16.55 23.12 -8.66
CA ASP A 52 15.96 22.64 -9.96
C ASP A 52 15.48 21.16 -9.96
N ASP A 53 14.57 20.86 -9.04
CA ASP A 53 14.35 19.53 -8.45
C ASP A 53 13.39 18.57 -9.21
N LEU A 54 13.02 18.83 -10.47
CA LEU A 54 12.01 18.00 -11.19
C LEU A 54 12.52 17.34 -12.47
N ALA A 55 13.33 18.03 -13.27
CA ALA A 55 13.88 17.47 -14.51
C ALA A 55 14.95 16.41 -14.23
N ASP A 56 15.81 16.68 -13.25
CA ASP A 56 16.89 15.77 -12.84
C ASP A 56 16.34 14.52 -12.13
N ARG A 57 15.22 14.65 -11.41
CA ARG A 57 14.50 13.51 -10.80
C ARG A 57 13.84 12.60 -11.84
N ALA A 58 13.22 13.17 -12.87
CA ALA A 58 12.63 12.38 -13.97
C ALA A 58 13.71 11.66 -14.79
N ALA A 59 14.89 12.27 -14.95
CA ALA A 59 16.04 11.64 -15.59
C ALA A 59 16.56 10.44 -14.76
N ALA A 60 16.70 10.61 -13.44
CA ALA A 60 17.11 9.53 -12.53
C ALA A 60 16.12 8.35 -12.51
N GLU A 61 14.81 8.62 -12.47
CA GLU A 61 13.77 7.57 -12.55
C GLU A 61 13.79 6.83 -13.89
N SER A 62 13.98 7.55 -15.00
CA SER A 62 14.11 6.97 -16.34
C SER A 62 15.34 6.07 -16.43
N GLU A 63 16.47 6.48 -15.86
CA GLU A 63 17.71 5.71 -15.80
C GLU A 63 17.52 4.42 -14.98
N TRP A 64 16.87 4.50 -13.82
CA TRP A 64 16.59 3.36 -12.96
C TRP A 64 15.67 2.32 -13.63
N LEU A 65 14.55 2.77 -14.20
CA LEU A 65 13.62 1.90 -14.93
C LEU A 65 14.28 1.29 -16.18
N ALA A 66 15.16 2.04 -16.85
CA ALA A 66 15.94 1.52 -17.96
C ALA A 66 16.93 0.44 -17.49
N ALA A 67 17.63 0.66 -16.37
CA ALA A 67 18.57 -0.31 -15.78
C ALA A 67 17.86 -1.61 -15.36
N LYS A 68 16.72 -1.50 -14.68
CA LYS A 68 15.93 -2.67 -14.27
C LYS A 68 15.40 -3.47 -15.47
N ARG A 69 14.81 -2.79 -16.47
CA ARG A 69 14.38 -3.45 -17.72
C ARG A 69 15.54 -4.11 -18.46
N GLN A 70 16.73 -3.53 -18.39
CA GLN A 70 17.93 -4.12 -18.97
C GLN A 70 18.35 -5.39 -18.22
N SER A 71 18.32 -5.39 -16.89
CA SER A 71 18.55 -6.60 -16.08
C SER A 71 17.54 -7.70 -16.40
N GLU A 72 16.25 -7.35 -16.50
CA GLU A 72 15.19 -8.30 -16.85
C GLU A 72 15.41 -8.95 -18.22
N ARG A 73 15.86 -8.17 -19.21
CA ARG A 73 16.24 -8.69 -20.53
C ARG A 73 17.44 -9.64 -20.44
N GLN A 74 18.48 -9.26 -19.69
CA GLN A 74 19.66 -10.09 -19.50
C GLN A 74 19.32 -11.41 -18.80
N ILE A 75 18.46 -11.37 -17.79
CA ILE A 75 17.96 -12.55 -17.10
C ILE A 75 17.14 -13.42 -18.05
N ALA A 76 16.28 -12.83 -18.88
CA ALA A 76 15.43 -13.57 -19.83
C ALA A 76 16.22 -14.31 -20.92
N GLU A 77 17.46 -13.87 -21.21
CA GLU A 77 18.37 -14.52 -22.16
C GLU A 77 19.13 -15.71 -21.56
N LEU A 78 19.04 -15.93 -20.25
CA LEU A 78 19.70 -17.05 -19.58
C LEU A 78 19.07 -18.40 -19.94
N ASP A 79 19.86 -19.47 -19.87
CA ASP A 79 19.34 -20.82 -19.98
C ASP A 79 18.41 -21.18 -18.81
N SER A 80 17.59 -22.23 -19.00
CA SER A 80 16.62 -22.71 -18.00
C SER A 80 17.21 -22.96 -16.61
N LYS A 81 18.43 -23.48 -16.52
CA LYS A 81 19.09 -23.80 -15.24
C LYS A 81 19.47 -22.52 -14.49
N ASN A 82 19.99 -21.53 -15.21
CA ASN A 82 20.36 -20.24 -14.65
C ASN A 82 19.13 -19.40 -14.30
N LEU A 83 18.05 -19.47 -15.10
CA LEU A 83 16.76 -18.87 -14.76
C LEU A 83 16.19 -19.41 -13.43
N ASP A 84 16.18 -20.72 -13.23
CA ASP A 84 15.69 -21.33 -11.98
C ASP A 84 16.60 -21.02 -10.78
N ARG A 85 17.88 -20.75 -11.03
CA ARG A 85 18.82 -20.31 -10.01
C ARG A 85 18.55 -18.86 -9.61
N VAL A 86 18.39 -17.95 -10.58
CA VAL A 86 18.02 -16.55 -10.34
C VAL A 86 16.70 -16.47 -9.57
N ARG A 87 15.69 -17.25 -9.96
CA ARG A 87 14.39 -17.29 -9.27
C ARG A 87 14.51 -17.69 -7.81
N ARG A 88 15.31 -18.70 -7.48
CA ARG A 88 15.55 -19.13 -6.09
C ARG A 88 16.25 -18.04 -5.27
N ILE A 89 17.31 -17.46 -5.81
CA ILE A 89 18.04 -16.37 -5.13
C ILE A 89 17.13 -15.17 -4.89
N GLN A 90 16.31 -14.79 -5.89
CA GLN A 90 15.33 -13.73 -5.74
C GLN A 90 14.23 -14.07 -4.72
N GLN A 91 13.82 -15.34 -4.60
CA GLN A 91 12.89 -15.78 -3.54
C GLN A 91 13.51 -15.61 -2.15
N ASP A 92 14.77 -16.00 -1.98
CA ASP A 92 15.48 -15.88 -0.70
C ASP A 92 15.68 -14.40 -0.29
N LEU A 93 16.06 -13.54 -1.25
CA LEU A 93 16.17 -12.09 -1.03
C LEU A 93 14.82 -11.46 -0.65
N ARG A 94 13.72 -11.93 -1.27
CA ARG A 94 12.37 -11.40 -0.99
C ARG A 94 11.88 -11.71 0.42
N ALA A 95 12.32 -12.80 1.03
CA ALA A 95 11.95 -13.16 2.41
C ALA A 95 12.39 -12.10 3.43
N THR A 96 13.39 -11.28 3.11
CA THR A 96 13.91 -10.21 3.97
C THR A 96 13.61 -8.80 3.45
N GLY A 97 12.77 -8.67 2.42
CA GLY A 97 12.47 -7.41 1.75
C GLY A 97 13.61 -6.87 0.87
N ALA A 98 14.71 -7.61 0.73
CA ALA A 98 15.86 -7.25 -0.10
C ALA A 98 15.54 -7.46 -1.59
N ASP A 99 16.00 -6.53 -2.43
CA ASP A 99 15.99 -6.67 -3.89
C ASP A 99 17.36 -6.31 -4.43
N VAL A 100 17.90 -7.20 -5.27
CA VAL A 100 19.21 -7.06 -5.89
C VAL A 100 19.05 -7.39 -7.36
N TRP A 101 19.62 -6.57 -8.24
CA TRP A 101 19.69 -6.92 -9.66
C TRP A 101 21.01 -6.43 -10.28
N PRO A 102 21.77 -7.33 -10.92
CA PRO A 102 22.95 -6.96 -11.69
C PRO A 102 22.58 -6.44 -13.08
N VAL A 103 23.33 -5.47 -13.59
CA VAL A 103 23.20 -4.94 -14.95
C VAL A 103 24.56 -4.92 -15.61
N ALA A 104 24.70 -5.63 -16.74
CA ALA A 104 25.91 -5.53 -17.56
C ALA A 104 25.86 -4.27 -18.41
N ARG A 105 26.94 -3.48 -18.40
CA ARG A 105 27.18 -2.32 -19.27
C ARG A 105 28.36 -2.62 -20.20
N TRP A 106 28.53 -1.82 -21.25
CA TRP A 106 29.66 -2.00 -22.17
C TRP A 106 31.01 -1.67 -21.50
N TRP A 107 31.04 -0.72 -20.55
CA TRP A 107 32.24 -0.30 -19.82
C TRP A 107 32.48 -1.10 -18.53
N GLY A 108 31.47 -1.79 -18.02
CA GLY A 108 31.51 -2.44 -16.72
C GLY A 108 30.19 -3.08 -16.34
N PHE A 109 29.90 -3.09 -15.04
CA PHE A 109 28.64 -3.56 -14.53
C PHE A 109 28.20 -2.76 -13.32
N GLU A 110 26.90 -2.84 -13.07
CA GLU A 110 26.23 -2.24 -11.93
C GLU A 110 25.55 -3.36 -11.12
N ILE A 111 25.53 -3.23 -9.81
CA ILE A 111 24.70 -4.06 -8.92
C ILE A 111 23.82 -3.12 -8.14
N HIS A 112 22.53 -3.17 -8.40
CA HIS A 112 21.57 -2.32 -7.71
C HIS A 112 21.03 -3.04 -6.49
N LEU A 113 20.96 -2.32 -5.38
CA LEU A 113 20.39 -2.77 -4.12
C LEU A 113 19.31 -1.78 -3.72
N ASN A 114 18.10 -2.28 -3.46
CA ASN A 114 17.11 -1.46 -2.76
C ASN A 114 17.60 -1.14 -1.32
N GLU A 115 16.95 -0.19 -0.65
CA GLU A 115 17.36 0.23 0.69
C GLU A 115 17.48 -0.96 1.66
N SER A 116 16.49 -1.85 1.69
CA SER A 116 16.50 -3.06 2.54
C SER A 116 17.70 -3.97 2.25
N ALA A 117 18.01 -4.22 0.97
CA ALA A 117 19.17 -5.01 0.57
C ALA A 117 20.49 -4.34 0.99
N ALA A 118 20.56 -3.02 0.88
CA ALA A 118 21.75 -2.26 1.23
C ALA A 118 21.99 -2.21 2.75
N LEU A 119 20.93 -2.07 3.55
CA LEU A 119 20.99 -2.16 5.02
C LEU A 119 21.39 -3.56 5.48
N GLN A 120 21.07 -4.60 4.69
CA GLN A 120 21.42 -6.00 4.95
C GLN A 120 22.66 -6.45 4.16
N ALA A 121 23.45 -5.55 3.58
CA ALA A 121 24.50 -5.90 2.60
C ALA A 121 25.50 -6.95 3.12
N GLY A 122 25.83 -6.92 4.41
CA GLY A 122 26.71 -7.92 5.04
C GLY A 122 26.10 -9.33 5.07
N GLU A 123 24.79 -9.44 5.25
CA GLU A 123 24.02 -10.69 5.35
C GLU A 123 23.73 -11.26 3.96
N ILE A 124 23.37 -10.40 3.00
CA ILE A 124 23.00 -10.82 1.65
C ILE A 124 24.18 -10.91 0.68
N ALA A 125 25.41 -10.67 1.11
CA ALA A 125 26.59 -10.63 0.25
C ALA A 125 26.75 -11.89 -0.62
N THR A 126 26.50 -13.08 -0.04
CA THR A 126 26.52 -14.34 -0.78
C THR A 126 25.42 -14.40 -1.84
N LEU A 127 24.21 -13.95 -1.52
CA LEU A 127 23.10 -13.90 -2.48
C LEU A 127 23.38 -12.90 -3.61
N ALA A 128 23.94 -11.73 -3.28
CA ALA A 128 24.35 -10.73 -4.27
C ALA A 128 25.45 -11.26 -5.21
N GLY A 129 26.45 -11.95 -4.67
CA GLY A 129 27.50 -12.61 -5.46
C GLY A 129 26.95 -13.73 -6.34
N ASP A 130 26.04 -14.56 -5.81
CA ASP A 130 25.39 -15.63 -6.56
C ASP A 130 24.58 -15.10 -7.73
N LEU A 131 23.87 -14.00 -7.51
CA LEU A 131 23.08 -13.35 -8.54
C LEU A 131 23.95 -12.71 -9.61
N ALA A 132 24.96 -11.93 -9.22
CA ALA A 132 25.92 -11.33 -10.16
C ALA A 132 26.68 -12.41 -10.96
N GLY A 133 27.11 -13.49 -10.31
CA GLY A 133 27.77 -14.61 -10.97
C GLY A 133 26.88 -15.36 -11.96
N THR A 134 25.57 -15.37 -11.72
CA THR A 134 24.61 -16.03 -12.61
C THR A 134 24.24 -15.14 -13.80
N VAL A 135 24.09 -13.83 -13.59
CA VAL A 135 23.64 -12.88 -14.62
C VAL A 135 24.79 -12.32 -15.46
N LEU A 136 25.92 -12.01 -14.83
CA LEU A 136 27.05 -11.30 -15.47
C LEU A 136 28.25 -12.20 -15.78
N GLY A 137 28.28 -13.42 -15.23
CA GLY A 137 29.31 -14.42 -15.47
C GLY A 137 29.90 -15.00 -14.19
N SER A 138 30.07 -16.32 -14.17
CA SER A 138 30.39 -17.09 -12.95
C SER A 138 31.66 -16.64 -12.22
N TRP A 139 32.63 -16.08 -12.95
CA TRP A 139 33.88 -15.56 -12.42
C TRP A 139 33.68 -14.36 -11.47
N LEU A 140 32.59 -13.59 -11.62
CA LEU A 140 32.28 -12.45 -10.75
C LEU A 140 31.74 -12.84 -9.37
N ARG A 141 31.23 -14.05 -9.20
CA ARG A 141 30.54 -14.49 -7.98
C ARG A 141 31.33 -14.17 -6.71
N ALA A 142 32.55 -14.68 -6.63
CA ALA A 142 33.40 -14.56 -5.45
C ALA A 142 33.90 -13.12 -5.23
N ILE A 143 34.07 -12.36 -6.32
CA ILE A 143 34.53 -10.97 -6.26
C ILE A 143 33.42 -10.10 -5.67
N VAL A 144 32.21 -10.20 -6.22
CA VAL A 144 31.04 -9.44 -5.75
C VAL A 144 30.70 -9.80 -4.32
N GLU A 145 30.64 -11.09 -3.98
CA GLU A 145 30.35 -11.51 -2.61
C GLU A 145 31.34 -10.91 -1.61
N ARG A 146 32.64 -11.00 -1.89
CA ARG A 146 33.67 -10.47 -1.00
C ARG A 146 33.55 -8.95 -0.88
N SER A 147 33.46 -8.24 -2.00
CA SER A 147 33.42 -6.78 -2.00
C SER A 147 32.15 -6.21 -1.37
N VAL A 148 30.97 -6.82 -1.57
CA VAL A 148 29.73 -6.41 -0.90
C VAL A 148 29.85 -6.59 0.61
N ARG A 149 30.45 -7.70 1.06
CA ARG A 149 30.67 -7.97 2.50
C ARG A 149 31.63 -6.96 3.13
N GLU A 150 32.78 -6.75 2.51
CA GLU A 150 33.83 -5.83 2.98
C GLU A 150 33.35 -4.37 3.00
N LYS A 151 32.51 -3.97 2.03
CA LYS A 151 32.00 -2.60 1.91
C LYS A 151 30.62 -2.39 2.52
N SER A 152 30.07 -3.38 3.22
CA SER A 152 28.70 -3.34 3.77
C SER A 152 28.39 -2.06 4.55
N ALA A 153 29.32 -1.55 5.36
CA ALA A 153 29.15 -0.28 6.08
C ALA A 153 29.05 0.94 5.14
N TRP A 154 29.88 1.00 4.09
CA TRP A 154 29.84 2.07 3.09
C TRP A 154 28.57 2.01 2.23
N ILE A 155 28.17 0.79 1.83
CA ILE A 155 26.92 0.51 1.12
C ILE A 155 25.72 0.99 1.95
N THR A 156 25.69 0.64 3.24
CA THR A 156 24.64 1.07 4.19
C THR A 156 24.58 2.59 4.31
N ALA A 157 25.74 3.25 4.44
CA ALA A 157 25.81 4.70 4.55
C ALA A 157 25.34 5.44 3.28
N ALA A 158 25.66 4.89 2.11
CA ALA A 158 25.26 5.46 0.82
C ALA A 158 23.78 5.22 0.47
N ALA A 159 23.12 4.26 1.12
CA ALA A 159 21.80 3.78 0.70
C ALA A 159 20.60 4.61 1.17
N ARG A 160 20.71 5.39 2.25
CA ARG A 160 19.54 6.08 2.82
C ARG A 160 19.19 7.35 2.05
N PRO A 161 17.98 7.58 1.53
CA PRO A 161 16.71 6.86 1.78
C PRO A 161 16.26 5.89 0.67
N TYR A 162 17.02 5.69 -0.41
CA TYR A 162 16.46 5.20 -1.68
C TYR A 162 17.15 3.95 -2.27
N GLY A 163 18.15 3.39 -1.60
CA GLY A 163 18.99 2.32 -2.12
C GLY A 163 20.30 2.84 -2.71
N VAL A 164 21.07 1.93 -3.32
CA VAL A 164 22.42 2.20 -3.79
C VAL A 164 22.74 1.35 -5.02
N LYS A 165 23.43 1.93 -5.99
CA LYS A 165 24.02 1.19 -7.11
C LYS A 165 25.51 1.02 -6.87
N LEU A 166 26.02 -0.20 -6.97
CA LEU A 166 27.44 -0.50 -6.87
C LEU A 166 28.01 -0.53 -8.28
N VAL A 167 28.92 0.39 -8.58
CA VAL A 167 29.47 0.60 -9.93
C VAL A 167 30.86 -0.02 -10.03
N SER A 168 31.13 -0.76 -11.10
CA SER A 168 32.46 -1.34 -11.36
C SER A 168 32.78 -1.43 -12.83
N PRO A 169 33.95 -0.93 -13.29
CA PRO A 169 34.42 -1.21 -14.63
C PRO A 169 34.88 -2.68 -14.73
N TRP A 170 34.83 -3.26 -15.93
CA TRP A 170 35.25 -4.65 -16.15
C TRP A 170 36.73 -4.89 -15.79
N VAL A 171 37.56 -3.85 -15.91
CA VAL A 171 39.00 -3.89 -15.58
C VAL A 171 39.28 -3.84 -14.07
N ALA A 172 38.32 -3.41 -13.25
CA ALA A 172 38.44 -3.36 -11.79
C ALA A 172 37.15 -3.84 -11.11
N PRO A 173 36.81 -5.14 -11.23
CA PRO A 173 35.53 -5.69 -10.78
C PRO A 173 35.33 -5.68 -9.26
N ALA A 174 36.40 -5.50 -8.47
CA ALA A 174 36.33 -5.33 -7.02
C ALA A 174 36.10 -3.86 -6.59
N ALA A 175 36.16 -2.91 -7.53
CA ALA A 175 36.04 -1.48 -7.25
C ALA A 175 34.68 -1.13 -6.62
N LEU A 176 33.59 -1.81 -7.02
CA LEU A 176 32.23 -1.78 -6.49
C LEU A 176 31.94 -0.53 -5.65
N VAL A 177 32.01 0.61 -6.33
CA VAL A 177 31.89 1.92 -5.69
C VAL A 177 30.42 2.13 -5.41
N PRO A 178 30.00 2.27 -4.15
CA PRO A 178 28.62 2.55 -3.82
C PRO A 178 28.29 3.99 -4.25
N VAL A 179 27.45 4.12 -5.26
CA VAL A 179 26.90 5.38 -5.72
C VAL A 179 25.46 5.43 -5.25
N ARG A 180 25.13 6.47 -4.51
CA ARG A 180 23.76 6.75 -4.08
C ARG A 180 22.85 6.77 -5.30
N GLU A 181 21.74 6.05 -5.26
CA GLU A 181 20.72 6.25 -6.27
C GLU A 181 20.04 7.59 -5.98
N ALA A 182 20.29 8.60 -6.83
CA ALA A 182 19.51 9.83 -6.85
C ALA A 182 18.03 9.44 -6.98
N GLY A 183 17.20 9.97 -6.08
CA GLY A 183 15.94 9.36 -5.67
C GLY A 183 15.11 8.73 -6.79
N THR A 184 14.83 7.43 -6.65
CA THR A 184 13.59 6.85 -7.18
C THR A 184 12.41 7.59 -6.52
N PRO A 185 11.30 7.78 -7.24
CA PRO A 185 10.57 9.04 -7.26
C PRO A 185 10.10 9.51 -5.87
N VAL A 186 10.53 10.71 -5.49
CA VAL A 186 9.66 11.68 -4.79
C VAL A 186 8.56 12.04 -5.78
N GLY A 187 7.58 11.16 -5.88
CA GLY A 187 6.67 11.24 -7.00
C GLY A 187 5.68 10.11 -7.11
N GLU A 188 5.36 9.40 -6.01
CA GLU A 188 3.99 8.94 -5.73
C GLU A 188 3.93 8.03 -4.50
N PRO A 189 2.87 8.10 -3.68
CA PRO A 189 2.90 7.45 -2.39
C PRO A 189 2.47 5.97 -2.52
N LYS A 190 3.38 5.06 -2.17
CA LYS A 190 3.23 3.59 -2.24
C LYS A 190 2.28 3.07 -1.16
N LEU A 191 1.71 1.88 -1.32
CA LEU A 191 0.96 1.22 -0.23
C LEU A 191 1.91 0.39 0.64
N TYR A 192 1.63 0.40 1.93
CA TYR A 192 2.35 -0.31 2.97
C TYR A 192 1.37 -1.06 3.86
N TRP A 193 1.85 -2.08 4.56
CA TRP A 193 1.07 -2.82 5.52
C TRP A 193 1.88 -3.26 6.72
N ALA A 194 1.17 -3.52 7.81
CA ALA A 194 1.70 -4.01 9.06
C ALA A 194 0.73 -5.01 9.68
N VAL A 195 1.26 -5.97 10.43
CA VAL A 195 0.47 -6.87 11.27
C VAL A 195 0.83 -6.64 12.72
N HIS A 196 -0.19 -6.59 13.57
CA HIS A 196 -0.04 -6.55 15.01
C HIS A 196 -0.37 -7.91 15.62
N GLU A 197 0.60 -8.45 16.37
CA GLU A 197 0.46 -9.65 17.18
C GLU A 197 0.49 -9.28 18.68
N PRO A 198 -0.48 -9.75 19.49
CA PRO A 198 -0.50 -9.43 20.92
C PRO A 198 0.71 -10.01 21.63
N GLY A 199 1.39 -9.17 22.41
CA GLY A 199 2.60 -9.53 23.14
C GLY A 199 3.89 -9.34 22.34
N GLU A 200 3.81 -9.31 21.00
CA GLU A 200 4.96 -9.07 20.11
C GLU A 200 4.95 -7.65 19.51
N GLY A 201 3.78 -7.02 19.42
CA GLY A 201 3.61 -5.66 18.90
C GLY A 201 3.39 -5.62 17.38
N TRP A 202 3.67 -4.47 16.78
CA TRP A 202 3.61 -4.28 15.33
C TRP A 202 4.86 -4.84 14.66
N ALA A 203 4.67 -5.63 13.61
CA ALA A 203 5.75 -5.99 12.70
C ALA A 203 6.27 -4.73 11.96
N PRO A 204 7.54 -4.73 11.50
CA PRO A 204 8.09 -3.63 10.70
C PRO A 204 7.23 -3.30 9.48
N ASP A 205 7.21 -2.03 9.06
CA ASP A 205 6.43 -1.58 7.90
C ASP A 205 6.85 -2.32 6.64
N GLN A 206 5.93 -3.10 6.07
CA GLN A 206 6.19 -3.86 4.88
C GLN A 206 5.57 -3.15 3.69
N ARG A 207 6.41 -2.84 2.72
CA ARG A 207 5.94 -2.30 1.45
C ARG A 207 5.23 -3.42 0.69
N PHE A 208 4.08 -3.10 0.08
CA PHE A 208 3.58 -3.98 -0.98
C PHE A 208 4.61 -3.98 -2.13
N VAL A 209 5.07 -5.16 -2.56
CA VAL A 209 6.12 -5.28 -3.58
C VAL A 209 5.56 -4.84 -4.93
N GLU A 210 6.20 -3.83 -5.55
CA GLU A 210 5.98 -3.20 -6.88
C GLU A 210 4.55 -2.98 -7.40
N HIS A 211 4.34 -1.90 -8.19
CA HIS A 211 3.07 -1.57 -8.88
C HIS A 211 1.91 -1.04 -8.02
N PHE A 212 2.03 -0.95 -6.69
CA PHE A 212 1.01 -0.32 -5.85
C PHE A 212 1.11 1.21 -5.85
N ASN A 213 0.10 1.87 -6.41
CA ASN A 213 -0.09 3.32 -6.31
C ASN A 213 -1.57 3.70 -6.25
N VAL A 214 -1.85 4.94 -5.79
CA VAL A 214 -3.09 5.76 -5.60
C VAL A 214 -4.45 5.29 -6.18
N SER A 215 -4.75 4.00 -6.28
CA SER A 215 -6.10 3.49 -6.52
C SER A 215 -6.59 2.85 -5.24
N ASP A 216 -7.86 3.06 -4.89
CA ASP A 216 -8.43 2.37 -3.74
C ASP A 216 -8.49 0.88 -4.11
N PRO A 217 -7.66 0.03 -3.48
CA PRO A 217 -7.64 -1.38 -3.81
C PRO A 217 -8.98 -2.00 -3.43
N ALA A 218 -9.42 -2.97 -4.22
CA ALA A 218 -10.53 -3.82 -3.82
C ALA A 218 -9.99 -4.97 -2.97
N VAL A 219 -10.62 -5.22 -1.82
CA VAL A 219 -10.30 -6.34 -0.95
C VAL A 219 -11.51 -7.24 -0.79
N ALA A 220 -11.29 -8.55 -0.81
CA ALA A 220 -12.32 -9.53 -0.47
C ALA A 220 -11.69 -10.72 0.24
N GLU A 221 -12.40 -11.28 1.22
CA GLU A 221 -12.06 -12.58 1.78
C GLU A 221 -12.53 -13.69 0.83
N PHE A 222 -11.63 -14.57 0.41
CA PHE A 222 -11.95 -15.72 -0.42
C PHE A 222 -11.11 -16.93 -0.04
N GLN A 223 -11.79 -18.05 0.28
CA GLN A 223 -11.16 -19.29 0.74
C GLN A 223 -10.21 -19.03 1.92
N ASP A 224 -10.69 -18.27 2.90
CA ASP A 224 -9.97 -18.00 4.15
C ASP A 224 -8.62 -17.32 3.92
N ARG A 225 -8.58 -16.39 2.95
CA ARG A 225 -7.45 -15.52 2.62
C ARG A 225 -7.96 -14.15 2.22
N LEU A 226 -7.20 -13.10 2.49
CA LEU A 226 -7.52 -11.77 1.98
C LEU A 226 -6.93 -11.62 0.59
N TRP A 227 -7.80 -11.34 -0.38
CA TRP A 227 -7.41 -11.03 -1.74
C TRP A 227 -7.47 -9.54 -1.93
N LEU A 228 -6.42 -8.99 -2.51
CA LEU A 228 -6.34 -7.58 -2.87
C LEU A 228 -6.12 -7.49 -4.37
N VAL A 229 -6.98 -6.72 -5.04
CA VAL A 229 -6.84 -6.38 -6.46
C VAL A 229 -6.75 -4.86 -6.59
N HIS A 230 -5.77 -4.40 -7.36
CA HIS A 230 -5.50 -2.98 -7.53
C HIS A 230 -5.03 -2.68 -8.96
N ARG A 231 -5.01 -1.39 -9.29
CA ARG A 231 -4.37 -0.89 -10.50
C ARG A 231 -2.88 -0.70 -10.26
N GLY A 232 -2.10 -0.80 -11.33
CA GLY A 232 -0.69 -0.42 -11.38
C GLY A 232 -0.44 1.06 -11.08
N ASN A 233 0.84 1.43 -11.05
CA ASN A 233 1.30 2.79 -10.78
C ASN A 233 0.93 3.82 -11.86
N ALA A 234 1.30 5.11 -11.69
CA ALA A 234 1.03 6.09 -12.74
C ALA A 234 1.71 5.65 -14.05
N GLY A 235 0.93 5.62 -15.13
CA GLY A 235 1.34 5.05 -16.42
C GLY A 235 1.07 3.54 -16.57
N ASP A 236 0.98 2.76 -15.50
CA ASP A 236 0.55 1.37 -15.55
C ASP A 236 -0.96 1.24 -15.31
N SER A 237 -1.67 0.99 -16.39
CA SER A 237 -3.11 0.72 -16.33
C SER A 237 -3.47 -0.72 -16.03
N SER A 238 -2.49 -1.61 -15.91
CA SER A 238 -2.75 -3.02 -15.67
C SER A 238 -3.36 -3.23 -14.30
N LEU A 239 -4.22 -4.23 -14.18
CA LEU A 239 -4.62 -4.75 -12.88
C LEU A 239 -3.57 -5.72 -12.36
N TRP A 240 -3.49 -5.76 -11.04
CA TRP A 240 -2.57 -6.58 -10.26
C TRP A 240 -3.32 -7.20 -9.08
N TRP A 241 -2.81 -8.31 -8.56
CA TRP A 241 -3.41 -9.00 -7.42
C TRP A 241 -2.39 -9.69 -6.54
N THR A 242 -2.69 -9.69 -5.26
CA THR A 242 -1.93 -10.39 -4.23
C THR A 242 -2.87 -11.01 -3.20
N VAL A 243 -2.38 -12.02 -2.50
CA VAL A 243 -3.15 -12.82 -1.53
C VAL A 243 -2.40 -12.86 -0.21
N TYR A 244 -3.09 -12.52 0.86
CA TYR A 244 -2.59 -12.63 2.22
C TYR A 244 -2.93 -13.99 2.81
N ASP A 245 -1.91 -14.64 3.38
CA ASP A 245 -2.01 -15.84 4.18
C ASP A 245 -1.37 -15.57 5.56
N ALA A 246 -2.02 -15.99 6.64
CA ALA A 246 -1.57 -15.68 8.01
C ALA A 246 -0.22 -16.32 8.38
N GLU A 247 0.18 -17.38 7.68
CA GLU A 247 1.45 -18.08 7.91
C GLU A 247 2.56 -17.55 7.01
N GLN A 248 2.21 -17.14 5.78
CA GLN A 248 3.17 -16.83 4.73
C GLN A 248 3.26 -15.33 4.40
N GLY A 249 2.34 -14.51 4.95
CA GLY A 249 2.20 -13.10 4.59
C GLY A 249 1.54 -12.92 3.22
N TRP A 250 1.81 -11.78 2.57
CA TRP A 250 1.33 -11.55 1.21
C TRP A 250 2.16 -12.33 0.18
N SER A 251 1.48 -12.91 -0.81
CA SER A 251 2.14 -13.45 -1.99
C SER A 251 2.81 -12.34 -2.81
N ALA A 252 3.73 -12.73 -3.69
CA ALA A 252 4.20 -11.83 -4.74
C ALA A 252 3.01 -11.24 -5.51
N ASP A 253 3.09 -9.97 -5.86
CA ASP A 253 2.08 -9.32 -6.67
C ASP A 253 2.10 -9.90 -8.10
N GLN A 254 0.91 -10.20 -8.61
CA GLN A 254 0.75 -10.90 -9.88
C GLN A 254 -0.03 -10.03 -10.85
N LYS A 255 0.56 -9.83 -12.03
CA LYS A 255 -0.08 -9.09 -13.10
C LYS A 255 -1.25 -9.87 -13.67
N PHE A 256 -2.40 -9.23 -13.83
CA PHE A 256 -3.45 -9.78 -14.68
C PHE A 256 -3.03 -9.75 -16.16
N PRO A 257 -3.17 -10.86 -16.91
CA PRO A 257 -2.84 -10.87 -18.33
C PRO A 257 -3.82 -10.02 -19.16
N LYS A 258 -3.38 -8.82 -19.57
CA LYS A 258 -4.14 -7.88 -20.42
C LYS A 258 -5.42 -7.30 -19.81
N HIS A 259 -5.54 -7.26 -18.48
CA HIS A 259 -6.67 -6.58 -17.83
C HIS A 259 -6.22 -5.18 -17.48
N PHE A 260 -6.88 -4.17 -18.04
CA PHE A 260 -6.50 -2.78 -17.87
C PHE A 260 -7.67 -1.96 -17.36
N SER A 261 -7.42 -1.10 -16.37
CA SER A 261 -8.43 -0.21 -15.83
C SER A 261 -7.98 1.24 -15.72
N ARG A 262 -8.94 2.15 -15.85
CA ARG A 262 -8.78 3.58 -15.56
C ARG A 262 -9.28 3.95 -14.15
N SER A 263 -10.02 3.06 -13.50
CA SER A 263 -10.62 3.28 -12.18
C SER A 263 -10.36 2.10 -11.26
N ASN A 264 -10.79 2.22 -10.01
CA ASN A 264 -10.64 1.17 -9.02
C ASN A 264 -11.42 -0.10 -9.46
N PRO A 265 -10.87 -1.29 -9.25
CA PRO A 265 -11.60 -2.55 -9.44
C PRO A 265 -12.63 -2.75 -8.31
N ALA A 266 -13.50 -3.73 -8.47
CA ALA A 266 -14.42 -4.17 -7.42
C ALA A 266 -14.40 -5.70 -7.31
N LEU A 267 -14.36 -6.21 -6.07
CA LEU A 267 -14.29 -7.64 -5.77
C LEU A 267 -15.53 -8.14 -5.05
N ALA A 268 -15.96 -9.36 -5.38
CA ALA A 268 -16.95 -10.09 -4.59
C ALA A 268 -16.78 -11.59 -4.74
N THR A 269 -17.06 -12.33 -3.67
CA THR A 269 -17.10 -13.79 -3.69
C THR A 269 -18.50 -14.29 -3.99
N TYR A 270 -18.59 -15.29 -4.87
CA TYR A 270 -19.86 -15.87 -5.28
C TYR A 270 -19.69 -17.34 -5.68
N ARG A 271 -20.43 -18.22 -4.99
CA ARG A 271 -20.47 -19.68 -5.24
C ARG A 271 -19.08 -20.32 -5.43
N GLY A 272 -18.15 -20.01 -4.52
CA GLY A 272 -16.81 -20.61 -4.54
C GLY A 272 -15.86 -20.03 -5.58
N HIS A 273 -16.20 -18.87 -6.16
CA HIS A 273 -15.33 -18.11 -7.04
C HIS A 273 -15.16 -16.67 -6.53
N LEU A 274 -14.01 -16.06 -6.82
CA LEU A 274 -13.78 -14.63 -6.61
C LEU A 274 -13.96 -13.91 -7.95
N TYR A 275 -14.80 -12.88 -7.99
CA TYR A 275 -15.07 -12.09 -9.17
C TYR A 275 -14.41 -10.72 -9.04
N CYS A 276 -13.77 -10.26 -10.11
CA CYS A 276 -13.27 -8.90 -10.27
C CYS A 276 -14.01 -8.22 -11.41
N VAL A 277 -14.55 -7.03 -11.14
CA VAL A 277 -15.25 -6.18 -12.12
C VAL A 277 -14.54 -4.85 -12.18
N HIS A 278 -14.27 -4.34 -13.38
CA HIS A 278 -13.56 -3.08 -13.56
C HIS A 278 -13.99 -2.34 -14.82
N ARG A 279 -13.69 -1.05 -14.87
CA ARG A 279 -13.78 -0.26 -16.11
C ARG A 279 -12.57 -0.58 -16.99
N GLY A 280 -12.72 -0.46 -18.32
CA GLY A 280 -11.59 -0.42 -19.24
C GLY A 280 -10.66 0.78 -19.02
N ASN A 281 -9.48 0.75 -19.63
CA ASN A 281 -8.50 1.83 -19.59
C ASN A 281 -8.62 2.81 -20.78
N ASN A 282 -8.00 3.99 -20.68
CA ASN A 282 -7.97 5.02 -21.72
C ASN A 282 -9.40 5.43 -22.14
N ASP A 283 -9.68 5.37 -23.44
CA ASP A 283 -10.98 5.68 -24.04
C ASP A 283 -11.97 4.50 -24.00
N ASP A 284 -11.54 3.32 -23.53
CA ASP A 284 -12.46 2.22 -23.30
C ASP A 284 -13.28 2.44 -22.03
N ALA A 285 -14.49 2.93 -22.20
CA ALA A 285 -15.45 3.11 -21.12
C ALA A 285 -16.23 1.83 -20.77
N SER A 286 -15.93 0.70 -21.41
CA SER A 286 -16.69 -0.53 -21.19
C SER A 286 -16.41 -1.11 -19.81
N LEU A 287 -17.39 -1.81 -19.25
CA LEU A 287 -17.15 -2.70 -18.13
C LEU A 287 -16.52 -4.02 -18.60
N TRP A 288 -15.70 -4.57 -17.73
CA TRP A 288 -14.97 -5.82 -17.89
C TRP A 288 -15.06 -6.65 -16.62
N TRP A 289 -14.93 -7.96 -16.75
CA TRP A 289 -14.88 -8.86 -15.61
C TRP A 289 -14.00 -10.08 -15.85
N THR A 290 -13.47 -10.59 -14.75
CA THR A 290 -12.77 -11.86 -14.68
C THR A 290 -13.15 -12.58 -13.39
N ARG A 291 -12.95 -13.90 -13.34
CA ARG A 291 -13.17 -14.70 -12.14
C ARG A 291 -12.01 -15.65 -11.86
N TRP A 292 -11.72 -15.85 -10.58
CA TRP A 292 -10.83 -16.88 -10.08
C TRP A 292 -11.61 -18.15 -9.76
N ASP A 293 -11.18 -19.28 -10.33
CA ASP A 293 -11.84 -20.57 -10.15
C ASP A 293 -11.32 -21.41 -8.96
N GLY A 294 -10.34 -20.89 -8.22
CA GLY A 294 -9.58 -21.63 -7.21
C GLY A 294 -8.15 -21.93 -7.67
N SER A 295 -7.86 -21.81 -8.97
CA SER A 295 -6.54 -22.13 -9.54
C SER A 295 -6.01 -21.06 -10.51
N LYS A 296 -6.88 -20.38 -11.25
CA LYS A 296 -6.50 -19.34 -12.21
C LYS A 296 -7.61 -18.32 -12.41
N TRP A 297 -7.20 -17.13 -12.84
CA TRP A 297 -8.13 -16.13 -13.38
C TRP A 297 -8.55 -16.52 -14.79
N SER A 298 -9.83 -16.30 -15.11
CA SER A 298 -10.32 -16.40 -16.48
C SER A 298 -9.71 -15.29 -17.35
N ALA A 299 -9.78 -15.48 -18.68
CA ALA A 299 -9.57 -14.36 -19.60
C ALA A 299 -10.52 -13.20 -19.26
N ASP A 300 -10.08 -11.97 -19.54
CA ASP A 300 -10.91 -10.78 -19.35
C ASP A 300 -12.10 -10.85 -20.30
N GLN A 301 -13.28 -10.55 -19.78
CA GLN A 301 -14.51 -10.59 -20.55
C GLN A 301 -15.19 -9.23 -20.54
N LYS A 302 -15.39 -8.70 -21.74
CA LYS A 302 -16.10 -7.45 -21.94
C LYS A 302 -17.58 -7.67 -21.68
N PHE A 303 -18.19 -6.80 -20.89
CA PHE A 303 -19.65 -6.77 -20.80
C PHE A 303 -20.27 -6.28 -22.13
N PRO A 304 -21.39 -6.86 -22.58
CA PRO A 304 -22.02 -6.43 -23.83
C PRO A 304 -22.70 -5.05 -23.70
N LYS A 305 -22.06 -3.99 -24.20
CA LYS A 305 -22.59 -2.61 -24.22
C LYS A 305 -22.88 -2.00 -22.83
N HIS A 306 -22.16 -2.43 -21.79
CA HIS A 306 -22.23 -1.80 -20.47
C HIS A 306 -21.07 -0.81 -20.36
N PHE A 307 -21.36 0.46 -20.08
CA PHE A 307 -20.37 1.53 -20.07
C PHE A 307 -20.42 2.34 -18.77
N THR A 308 -19.25 2.69 -18.26
CA THR A 308 -19.13 3.49 -17.04
C THR A 308 -18.04 4.56 -17.11
N ALA A 309 -18.33 5.70 -16.49
CA ALA A 309 -17.33 6.76 -16.28
C ALA A 309 -16.50 6.53 -15.01
N VAL A 310 -16.94 5.66 -14.10
CA VAL A 310 -16.44 5.57 -12.72
C VAL A 310 -16.18 4.11 -12.33
N ALA A 311 -15.74 3.83 -11.09
CA ALA A 311 -15.59 2.45 -10.63
C ALA A 311 -16.96 1.78 -10.42
N PRO A 312 -17.12 0.50 -10.80
CA PRO A 312 -18.34 -0.27 -10.51
C PRO A 312 -18.40 -0.68 -9.05
N ALA A 313 -19.59 -1.06 -8.58
CA ALA A 313 -19.79 -1.83 -7.36
C ALA A 313 -20.27 -3.24 -7.70
N VAL A 314 -19.82 -4.24 -6.94
CA VAL A 314 -20.23 -5.64 -7.11
C VAL A 314 -20.57 -6.26 -5.75
N ALA A 315 -21.65 -7.04 -5.67
CA ALA A 315 -22.02 -7.77 -4.47
C ALA A 315 -22.78 -9.06 -4.79
N ALA A 316 -22.51 -10.13 -4.04
CA ALA A 316 -23.30 -11.35 -4.10
C ALA A 316 -24.57 -11.19 -3.25
N TYR A 317 -25.73 -11.55 -3.81
CA TYR A 317 -27.01 -11.48 -3.14
C TYR A 317 -27.96 -12.55 -3.69
N ASP A 318 -28.64 -13.26 -2.80
CA ASP A 318 -29.68 -14.25 -3.10
C ASP A 318 -29.32 -15.20 -4.24
N GLY A 319 -28.14 -15.81 -4.13
CA GLY A 319 -27.65 -16.76 -5.11
C GLY A 319 -27.40 -16.17 -6.50
N GLN A 320 -27.14 -14.87 -6.60
CA GLN A 320 -26.73 -14.16 -7.83
C GLN A 320 -25.61 -13.14 -7.51
N LEU A 321 -24.93 -12.64 -8.54
CA LEU A 321 -23.96 -11.54 -8.41
C LEU A 321 -24.54 -10.28 -9.07
N TYR A 322 -24.55 -9.15 -8.39
CA TYR A 322 -25.07 -7.89 -8.90
C TYR A 322 -23.94 -6.91 -9.13
N VAL A 323 -23.98 -6.19 -10.25
CA VAL A 323 -23.09 -5.07 -10.56
C VAL A 323 -23.92 -3.83 -10.74
N VAL A 324 -23.53 -2.74 -10.07
CA VAL A 324 -24.12 -1.41 -10.25
C VAL A 324 -23.04 -0.42 -10.65
N HIS A 325 -23.33 0.46 -11.60
CA HIS A 325 -22.39 1.47 -12.08
C HIS A 325 -23.11 2.74 -12.54
N ARG A 326 -22.38 3.85 -12.58
CA ARG A 326 -22.82 5.06 -13.29
C ARG A 326 -22.64 4.87 -14.79
N GLY A 327 -23.49 5.49 -15.61
CA GLY A 327 -23.28 5.63 -17.04
C GLY A 327 -21.98 6.37 -17.40
N ASN A 328 -21.60 6.29 -18.67
CA ASN A 328 -20.40 6.94 -19.21
C ASN A 328 -20.67 8.38 -19.68
N GLY A 329 -19.63 9.23 -19.67
CA GLY A 329 -19.73 10.63 -20.10
C GLY A 329 -20.79 11.39 -19.31
N ASP A 330 -21.67 12.09 -20.02
CA ASP A 330 -22.74 12.90 -19.44
C ASP A 330 -23.93 12.07 -18.91
N ASP A 331 -23.95 10.75 -19.15
CA ASP A 331 -24.97 9.90 -18.55
C ASP A 331 -24.71 9.70 -17.06
N ALA A 332 -25.34 10.53 -16.25
CA ALA A 332 -25.30 10.43 -14.79
C ALA A 332 -26.20 9.33 -14.21
N SER A 333 -26.92 8.59 -15.03
CA SER A 333 -27.84 7.56 -14.55
C SER A 333 -27.09 6.39 -13.94
N LEU A 334 -27.67 5.76 -12.92
CA LEU A 334 -27.22 4.45 -12.49
C LEU A 334 -27.77 3.36 -13.41
N TRP A 335 -26.98 2.31 -13.56
CA TRP A 335 -27.26 1.12 -14.34
C TRP A 335 -26.89 -0.13 -13.54
N TRP A 336 -27.53 -1.26 -13.85
CA TRP A 336 -27.24 -2.53 -13.19
C TRP A 336 -27.37 -3.74 -14.11
N THR A 337 -26.60 -4.76 -13.78
CA THR A 337 -26.68 -6.09 -14.38
C THR A 337 -26.50 -7.15 -13.30
N ARG A 338 -26.96 -8.37 -13.57
CA ARG A 338 -26.79 -9.50 -12.65
C ARG A 338 -26.34 -10.77 -13.35
N TRP A 339 -25.58 -11.59 -12.64
CA TRP A 339 -25.13 -12.92 -13.05
C TRP A 339 -25.99 -13.98 -12.37
N ASP A 340 -26.62 -14.84 -13.17
CA ASP A 340 -27.48 -15.93 -12.70
C ASP A 340 -26.72 -17.22 -12.32
N GLY A 341 -25.40 -17.23 -12.50
CA GLY A 341 -24.56 -18.43 -12.42
C GLY A 341 -24.00 -18.87 -13.78
N SER A 342 -24.61 -18.42 -14.88
CA SER A 342 -24.26 -18.82 -16.25
C SER A 342 -24.05 -17.65 -17.22
N LYS A 343 -24.81 -16.55 -17.07
CA LYS A 343 -24.72 -15.37 -17.94
C LYS A 343 -25.06 -14.09 -17.19
N TRP A 344 -24.52 -12.98 -17.69
CA TRP A 344 -24.93 -11.63 -17.29
C TRP A 344 -26.23 -11.26 -17.99
N SER A 345 -27.12 -10.59 -17.27
CA SER A 345 -28.30 -9.96 -17.86
C SER A 345 -27.89 -8.78 -18.75
N ALA A 346 -28.79 -8.37 -19.65
CA ALA A 346 -28.66 -7.06 -20.28
C ALA A 346 -28.57 -5.95 -19.22
N ASP A 347 -27.87 -4.87 -19.55
CA ASP A 347 -27.80 -3.68 -18.71
C ASP A 347 -29.18 -3.06 -18.52
N GLN A 348 -29.50 -2.71 -17.28
CA GLN A 348 -30.78 -2.12 -16.93
C GLN A 348 -30.56 -0.76 -16.30
N LYS A 349 -31.16 0.26 -16.91
CA LYS A 349 -31.16 1.62 -16.37
C LYS A 349 -32.02 1.66 -15.11
N PHE A 350 -31.51 2.24 -14.03
CA PHE A 350 -32.35 2.55 -12.89
C PHE A 350 -33.38 3.65 -13.24
N PRO A 351 -34.61 3.59 -12.69
CA PRO A 351 -35.62 4.61 -12.96
C PRO A 351 -35.31 5.92 -12.23
N LYS A 352 -34.73 6.92 -12.92
CA LYS A 352 -34.43 8.26 -12.37
C LYS A 352 -33.47 8.27 -11.17
N HIS A 353 -32.54 7.30 -11.08
CA HIS A 353 -31.47 7.32 -10.08
C HIS A 353 -30.22 7.90 -10.73
N PHE A 354 -29.65 8.94 -10.14
CA PHE A 354 -28.53 9.66 -10.72
C PHE A 354 -27.40 9.84 -9.72
N SER A 355 -26.16 9.65 -10.17
CA SER A 355 -24.98 9.86 -9.36
C SER A 355 -23.85 10.49 -10.16
N ARG A 356 -23.00 11.27 -9.47
CA ARG A 356 -21.72 11.76 -9.99
C ARG A 356 -20.54 10.87 -9.56
N SER A 357 -20.76 9.91 -8.67
CA SER A 357 -19.71 9.12 -8.00
C SER A 357 -19.92 7.62 -8.17
N ASN A 358 -18.96 6.82 -7.70
CA ASN A 358 -19.08 5.37 -7.61
C ASN A 358 -20.29 5.03 -6.71
N PRO A 359 -21.17 4.12 -7.13
CA PRO A 359 -22.16 3.53 -6.23
C PRO A 359 -21.47 2.58 -5.23
N ALA A 360 -22.15 2.24 -4.14
CA ALA A 360 -21.75 1.20 -3.21
C ALA A 360 -22.88 0.18 -3.03
N LEU A 361 -22.52 -1.11 -2.92
CA LEU A 361 -23.46 -2.21 -2.69
C LEU A 361 -23.18 -2.89 -1.36
N ALA A 362 -24.25 -3.23 -0.63
CA ALA A 362 -24.15 -4.01 0.59
C ALA A 362 -25.39 -4.90 0.78
N THR A 363 -25.20 -6.11 1.30
CA THR A 363 -26.30 -6.96 1.73
C THR A 363 -26.58 -6.76 3.20
N TYR A 364 -27.86 -6.59 3.54
CA TYR A 364 -28.27 -6.40 4.92
C TYR A 364 -29.70 -6.90 5.13
N ARG A 365 -29.90 -7.71 6.18
CA ARG A 365 -31.19 -8.34 6.54
C ARG A 365 -31.94 -8.94 5.34
N GLY A 366 -31.22 -9.66 4.49
CA GLY A 366 -31.81 -10.35 3.34
C GLY A 366 -32.25 -9.41 2.21
N HIS A 367 -31.74 -8.19 2.14
CA HIS A 367 -31.89 -7.29 0.99
C HIS A 367 -30.55 -6.80 0.47
N LEU A 368 -30.48 -6.48 -0.82
CA LEU A 368 -29.34 -5.79 -1.43
C LEU A 368 -29.63 -4.29 -1.49
N TYR A 369 -28.77 -3.48 -0.91
CA TYR A 369 -28.85 -2.03 -0.90
C TYR A 369 -27.83 -1.45 -1.88
N CYS A 370 -28.24 -0.42 -2.60
CA CYS A 370 -27.36 0.46 -3.35
C CYS A 370 -27.41 1.84 -2.71
N VAL A 371 -26.26 2.37 -2.33
CA VAL A 371 -26.10 3.72 -1.78
C VAL A 371 -25.22 4.53 -2.73
N HIS A 372 -25.57 5.78 -2.97
CA HIS A 372 -24.82 6.66 -3.85
C HIS A 372 -24.97 8.13 -3.45
N ARG A 373 -24.03 8.96 -3.91
CA ARG A 373 -24.17 10.42 -3.86
C ARG A 373 -25.15 10.88 -4.94
N GLY A 374 -25.82 12.01 -4.71
CA GLY A 374 -26.59 12.71 -5.73
C GLY A 374 -25.73 13.18 -6.92
N ASN A 375 -26.42 13.58 -8.00
CA ASN A 375 -25.76 14.09 -9.21
C ASN A 375 -25.38 15.58 -9.08
N ASN A 376 -24.49 16.07 -9.94
CA ASN A 376 -24.03 17.46 -9.95
C ASN A 376 -23.50 17.91 -8.56
N ASP A 377 -24.04 19.01 -8.04
CA ASP A 377 -23.67 19.58 -6.74
C ASP A 377 -24.54 19.03 -5.58
N ASP A 378 -25.43 18.07 -5.85
CA ASP A 378 -26.18 17.39 -4.81
C ASP A 378 -25.26 16.47 -3.99
N ALA A 379 -24.77 16.99 -2.87
CA ALA A 379 -23.99 16.26 -1.89
C ALA A 379 -24.81 15.32 -0.99
N SER A 380 -26.11 15.17 -1.27
CA SER A 380 -26.95 14.27 -0.49
C SER A 380 -26.63 12.81 -0.80
N LEU A 381 -26.78 11.96 0.21
CA LEU A 381 -26.81 10.53 0.00
C LEU A 381 -28.21 10.09 -0.45
N TRP A 382 -28.24 9.07 -1.28
CA TRP A 382 -29.42 8.44 -1.83
C TRP A 382 -29.30 6.93 -1.68
N TRP A 383 -30.43 6.25 -1.57
CA TRP A 383 -30.44 4.79 -1.52
C TRP A 383 -31.64 4.20 -2.25
N THR A 384 -31.42 2.98 -2.72
CA THR A 384 -32.44 2.10 -3.23
C THR A 384 -32.14 0.68 -2.77
N ARG A 385 -33.16 -0.17 -2.65
CA ARG A 385 -32.99 -1.57 -2.28
C ARG A 385 -33.66 -2.50 -3.28
N TRP A 386 -33.06 -3.67 -3.46
CA TRP A 386 -33.64 -4.78 -4.20
C TRP A 386 -34.56 -5.60 -3.27
N ASP A 387 -35.81 -5.77 -3.66
CA ASP A 387 -36.81 -6.53 -2.90
C ASP A 387 -36.89 -8.02 -3.28
N GLY A 388 -35.99 -8.49 -4.15
CA GLY A 388 -36.05 -9.81 -4.78
C GLY A 388 -36.52 -9.77 -6.23
N SER A 389 -37.27 -8.72 -6.61
CA SER A 389 -37.87 -8.59 -7.94
C SER A 389 -37.52 -7.28 -8.66
N LYS A 390 -37.44 -6.17 -7.93
CA LYS A 390 -37.16 -4.83 -8.45
C LYS A 390 -36.41 -3.99 -7.44
N TRP A 391 -35.77 -2.94 -7.94
CA TRP A 391 -35.25 -1.86 -7.13
C TRP A 391 -36.40 -0.95 -6.68
N SER A 392 -36.38 -0.53 -5.42
CA SER A 392 -37.29 0.50 -4.92
C SER A 392 -37.05 1.83 -5.65
N ALA A 393 -38.02 2.74 -5.58
CA ALA A 393 -37.77 4.12 -5.97
C ALA A 393 -36.58 4.69 -5.19
N ASP A 394 -35.81 5.57 -5.82
CA ASP A 394 -34.70 6.26 -5.17
C ASP A 394 -35.23 7.04 -3.97
N GLN A 395 -34.57 6.88 -2.84
CA GLN A 395 -34.90 7.59 -1.63
C GLN A 395 -33.72 8.45 -1.22
N LYS A 396 -33.98 9.75 -1.21
CA LYS A 396 -33.06 10.70 -0.60
C LYS A 396 -32.98 10.39 0.88
N PHE A 397 -31.78 10.24 1.40
CA PHE A 397 -31.58 10.24 2.84
C PHE A 397 -32.04 11.62 3.39
N PRO A 398 -32.99 11.69 4.36
CA PRO A 398 -33.50 12.96 4.86
C PRO A 398 -32.43 13.84 5.50
N LYS A 399 -32.09 14.99 4.89
CA LYS A 399 -31.09 15.97 5.39
C LYS A 399 -29.67 15.42 5.59
N HIS A 400 -29.34 14.28 5.00
CA HIS A 400 -28.00 13.72 5.08
C HIS A 400 -27.12 14.30 3.98
N PHE A 401 -26.19 15.15 4.37
CA PHE A 401 -25.20 15.75 3.48
C PHE A 401 -23.83 15.51 4.09
N THR A 402 -22.85 15.14 3.28
CA THR A 402 -21.49 15.00 3.79
C THR A 402 -20.45 15.43 2.76
N ALA A 403 -19.41 16.09 3.26
CA ALA A 403 -18.25 16.48 2.47
C ALA A 403 -17.17 15.39 2.42
N VAL A 404 -17.30 14.34 3.26
CA VAL A 404 -16.31 13.27 3.46
C VAL A 404 -17.00 11.90 3.50
N ALA A 405 -16.23 10.81 3.50
CA ALA A 405 -16.80 9.47 3.60
C ALA A 405 -17.56 9.28 4.95
N PRO A 406 -18.80 8.76 4.95
CA PRO A 406 -19.50 8.43 6.19
C PRO A 406 -18.97 7.12 6.80
N ALA A 407 -19.12 6.94 8.11
CA ALA A 407 -18.89 5.67 8.78
C ALA A 407 -20.20 4.89 8.92
N VAL A 408 -20.14 3.57 8.73
CA VAL A 408 -21.30 2.67 8.86
C VAL A 408 -20.94 1.46 9.70
N ALA A 409 -21.81 1.08 10.63
CA ALA A 409 -21.66 -0.15 11.42
C ALA A 409 -23.00 -0.81 11.71
N ALA A 410 -23.01 -2.14 11.78
CA ALA A 410 -24.13 -2.89 12.31
C ALA A 410 -24.07 -2.96 13.84
N TYR A 411 -25.16 -2.60 14.50
CA TYR A 411 -25.29 -2.63 15.96
C TYR A 411 -26.72 -2.99 16.35
N ASP A 412 -26.88 -3.96 17.25
CA ASP A 412 -28.17 -4.46 17.72
C ASP A 412 -29.15 -4.79 16.58
N GLY A 413 -28.59 -5.41 15.54
CA GLY A 413 -29.31 -5.75 14.33
C GLY A 413 -29.70 -4.56 13.46
N GLN A 414 -29.45 -3.30 13.82
CA GLN A 414 -29.70 -2.09 13.02
C GLN A 414 -28.43 -1.63 12.30
N LEU A 415 -28.55 -0.84 11.23
CA LEU A 415 -27.39 -0.14 10.63
C LEU A 415 -27.34 1.28 11.16
N TYR A 416 -26.19 1.69 11.66
CA TYR A 416 -25.92 3.06 12.08
C TYR A 416 -25.00 3.72 11.06
N VAL A 417 -25.33 4.97 10.73
CA VAL A 417 -24.48 5.82 9.90
C VAL A 417 -24.11 7.04 10.73
N VAL A 418 -22.82 7.35 10.81
CA VAL A 418 -22.30 8.59 11.38
C VAL A 418 -21.55 9.36 10.31
N HIS A 419 -21.82 10.64 10.18
CA HIS A 419 -21.20 11.48 9.15
C HIS A 419 -21.03 12.92 9.62
N ARG A 420 -20.06 13.61 9.02
CA ARG A 420 -19.95 15.07 9.11
C ARG A 420 -21.05 15.71 8.25
N GLY A 421 -21.53 16.88 8.66
CA GLY A 421 -22.32 17.78 7.81
C GLY A 421 -21.58 18.21 6.54
N ASN A 422 -22.30 18.82 5.60
CA ASN A 422 -21.76 19.30 4.32
C ASN A 422 -21.35 20.77 4.37
N GLY A 423 -20.46 21.17 3.45
CA GLY A 423 -19.90 22.52 3.42
C GLY A 423 -19.24 22.87 4.75
N ASP A 424 -19.60 24.01 5.31
CA ASP A 424 -19.04 24.53 6.55
C ASP A 424 -19.62 23.90 7.83
N ASP A 425 -20.63 23.02 7.72
CA ASP A 425 -21.14 22.30 8.89
C ASP A 425 -20.18 21.20 9.32
N ALA A 426 -19.36 21.50 10.33
CA ALA A 426 -18.43 20.56 10.92
C ALA A 426 -19.06 19.60 11.93
N SER A 427 -20.36 19.71 12.21
CA SER A 427 -21.00 18.88 13.21
C SER A 427 -21.07 17.43 12.75
N LEU A 428 -20.95 16.49 13.69
CA LEU A 428 -21.31 15.11 13.43
C LEU A 428 -22.82 14.92 13.55
N TRP A 429 -23.33 14.04 12.71
CA TRP A 429 -24.72 13.64 12.60
C TRP A 429 -24.81 12.12 12.54
N TRP A 430 -25.94 11.57 12.95
CA TRP A 430 -26.20 10.15 12.88
C TRP A 430 -27.64 9.79 12.58
N THR A 431 -27.79 8.62 11.97
CA THR A 431 -29.08 7.97 11.76
C THR A 431 -28.94 6.47 11.89
N ARG A 432 -30.06 5.80 12.08
CA ARG A 432 -30.13 4.34 12.10
C ARG A 432 -31.25 3.81 11.22
N TRP A 433 -31.00 2.66 10.62
CA TRP A 433 -31.98 1.90 9.86
C TRP A 433 -32.48 0.74 10.70
N ASP A 434 -33.79 0.69 10.92
CA ASP A 434 -34.43 -0.33 11.77
C ASP A 434 -34.80 -1.63 11.03
N GLY A 435 -34.47 -1.73 9.73
CA GLY A 435 -34.96 -2.78 8.83
C GLY A 435 -36.05 -2.31 7.86
N SER A 436 -36.72 -1.20 8.18
CA SER A 436 -37.87 -0.70 7.43
C SER A 436 -37.78 0.78 7.05
N LYS A 437 -37.21 1.62 7.91
CA LYS A 437 -37.03 3.06 7.69
C LYS A 437 -35.77 3.57 8.37
N TRP A 438 -35.24 4.67 7.84
CA TRP A 438 -34.22 5.48 8.51
C TRP A 438 -34.89 6.33 9.59
N SER A 439 -34.23 6.49 10.72
CA SER A 439 -34.60 7.54 11.67
C SER A 439 -34.36 8.93 11.06
N ALA A 440 -34.97 9.96 11.65
CA ALA A 440 -34.56 11.33 11.35
C ALA A 440 -33.07 11.51 11.68
N ASP A 441 -32.37 12.29 10.87
CA ASP A 441 -30.97 12.63 11.14
C ASP A 441 -30.85 13.40 12.45
N GLN A 442 -29.97 12.94 13.33
CA GLN A 442 -29.78 13.49 14.66
C GLN A 442 -28.39 14.10 14.77
N LYS A 443 -28.35 15.37 15.16
CA LYS A 443 -27.11 16.08 15.43
C LYS A 443 -26.50 15.56 16.73
N PHE A 444 -25.21 15.23 16.72
CA PHE A 444 -24.50 14.97 17.97
C PHE A 444 -24.38 16.26 18.80
N PRO A 445 -24.55 16.21 20.13
CA PRO A 445 -24.38 17.39 20.98
C PRO A 445 -22.90 17.80 21.07
N LYS A 446 -22.51 18.86 20.36
CA LYS A 446 -21.15 19.46 20.38
C LYS A 446 -20.03 18.54 19.92
N HIS A 447 -20.30 17.55 19.06
CA HIS A 447 -19.26 16.75 18.42
C HIS A 447 -18.96 17.33 17.04
N PHE A 448 -17.70 17.62 16.75
CA PHE A 448 -17.29 18.27 15.52
C PHE A 448 -16.09 17.55 14.91
N SER A 449 -16.09 17.41 13.58
CA SER A 449 -14.98 16.80 12.86
C SER A 449 -14.70 17.52 11.55
N ARG A 450 -13.41 17.56 11.18
CA ARG A 450 -12.95 17.97 9.85
C ARG A 450 -12.83 16.79 8.88
N SER A 451 -12.79 15.56 9.38
CA SER A 451 -12.51 14.35 8.60
C SER A 451 -13.63 13.31 8.76
N ASN A 452 -13.47 12.14 8.12
CA ASN A 452 -14.42 11.03 8.29
C ASN A 452 -14.34 10.47 9.73
N PRO A 453 -15.49 10.15 10.34
CA PRO A 453 -15.54 9.39 11.58
C PRO A 453 -15.22 7.91 11.32
N ALA A 454 -15.04 7.13 12.38
CA ALA A 454 -14.91 5.67 12.35
C ALA A 454 -15.85 5.02 13.37
N LEU A 455 -16.46 3.89 13.01
CA LEU A 455 -17.41 3.16 13.84
C LEU A 455 -17.00 1.70 14.05
N ALA A 456 -17.20 1.19 15.27
CA ALA A 456 -17.04 -0.24 15.56
C ALA A 456 -17.91 -0.66 16.75
N THR A 457 -18.45 -1.88 16.68
CA THR A 457 -19.22 -2.47 17.78
C THR A 457 -18.27 -3.25 18.69
N TYR A 458 -18.23 -2.90 19.98
CA TYR A 458 -17.36 -3.53 20.98
C TYR A 458 -18.12 -3.73 22.29
N ARG A 459 -18.07 -4.95 22.86
CA ARG A 459 -18.72 -5.32 24.13
C ARG A 459 -20.14 -4.80 24.32
N GLY A 460 -20.97 -4.93 23.28
CA GLY A 460 -22.38 -4.55 23.32
C GLY A 460 -22.64 -3.05 23.25
N HIS A 461 -21.67 -2.24 22.84
CA HIS A 461 -21.83 -0.82 22.54
C HIS A 461 -21.31 -0.50 21.14
N LEU A 462 -21.85 0.56 20.53
CA LEU A 462 -21.33 1.11 19.27
C LEU A 462 -20.43 2.31 19.59
N TYR A 463 -19.16 2.23 19.22
CA TYR A 463 -18.17 3.29 19.43
C TYR A 463 -18.01 4.11 18.17
N CYS A 464 -17.85 5.42 18.34
CA CYS A 464 -17.45 6.37 17.32
C CYS A 464 -16.15 7.05 17.75
N VAL A 465 -15.14 7.05 16.87
CA VAL A 465 -13.90 7.80 17.06
C VAL A 465 -13.74 8.76 15.88
N HIS A 466 -13.33 10.00 16.15
CA HIS A 466 -13.15 11.01 15.11
C HIS A 466 -12.04 12.00 15.48
N ARG A 467 -11.47 12.63 14.45
CA ARG A 467 -10.62 13.82 14.61
C ARG A 467 -11.48 15.02 14.99
N GLY A 468 -10.94 15.93 15.81
CA GLY A 468 -11.50 17.26 16.03
C GLY A 468 -11.63 18.09 14.75
N ASN A 469 -12.32 19.23 14.87
CA ASN A 469 -12.54 20.17 13.77
C ASN A 469 -11.54 21.34 13.80
N ASN A 470 -11.38 22.04 12.67
CA ASN A 470 -10.46 23.17 12.50
C ASN A 470 -9.03 22.79 12.93
N ASP A 471 -8.42 23.61 13.80
CA ASP A 471 -7.07 23.42 14.32
C ASP A 471 -7.01 22.40 15.47
N ASP A 472 -8.15 21.91 15.96
CA ASP A 472 -8.16 20.80 16.91
C ASP A 472 -7.84 19.49 16.19
N ALA A 473 -6.60 19.04 16.34
CA ALA A 473 -6.12 17.77 15.83
C ALA A 473 -6.40 16.58 16.76
N SER A 474 -6.95 16.82 17.95
CA SER A 474 -7.12 15.75 18.93
C SER A 474 -8.09 14.69 18.43
N LEU A 475 -7.87 13.42 18.80
CA LEU A 475 -8.90 12.40 18.67
C LEU A 475 -9.92 12.49 19.80
N TRP A 476 -11.16 12.22 19.44
CA TRP A 476 -12.32 12.23 20.31
C TRP A 476 -13.11 10.95 20.13
N TRP A 477 -13.82 10.53 21.18
CA TRP A 477 -14.66 9.34 21.11
C TRP A 477 -15.95 9.49 21.91
N THR A 478 -16.98 8.78 21.43
CA THR A 478 -18.27 8.64 22.08
C THR A 478 -18.78 7.22 21.87
N ARG A 479 -19.65 6.74 22.77
CA ARG A 479 -20.28 5.42 22.64
C ARG A 479 -21.80 5.51 22.74
N TRP A 480 -22.47 4.66 21.99
CA TRP A 480 -23.90 4.42 22.04
C TRP A 480 -24.19 3.21 22.92
N ASP A 481 -25.03 3.40 23.94
CA ASP A 481 -25.41 2.36 24.91
C ASP A 481 -26.70 1.59 24.54
N GLY A 482 -27.27 1.86 23.35
CA GLY A 482 -28.58 1.37 22.95
C GLY A 482 -29.66 2.47 22.96
N SER A 483 -29.46 3.53 23.75
CA SER A 483 -30.43 4.62 23.92
C SER A 483 -29.85 6.01 23.70
N ASN A 484 -28.62 6.27 24.12
CA ASN A 484 -27.97 7.58 24.03
C ASN A 484 -26.48 7.45 23.64
N TRP A 485 -25.99 8.47 22.95
CA TRP A 485 -24.56 8.68 22.81
C TRP A 485 -24.02 9.35 24.07
N SER A 486 -22.89 8.87 24.58
CA SER A 486 -22.20 9.50 25.70
C SER A 486 -21.71 10.91 25.31
N PRO A 487 -21.45 11.79 26.29
CA PRO A 487 -20.68 13.01 26.05
C PRO A 487 -19.38 12.70 25.29
N ASP A 488 -18.95 13.65 24.47
CA ASP A 488 -17.69 13.50 23.74
C ASP A 488 -16.52 13.44 24.72
N GLN A 489 -15.58 12.54 24.49
CA GLN A 489 -14.41 12.38 25.33
C GLN A 489 -13.15 12.55 24.50
N LYS A 490 -12.33 13.52 24.90
CA LYS A 490 -11.01 13.74 24.30
C LYS A 490 -10.09 12.58 24.66
N LEU A 491 -9.34 12.05 23.69
CA LEU A 491 -8.21 11.16 23.91
C LEU A 491 -6.95 12.01 24.20
N PRO A 492 -6.46 12.08 25.45
CA PRO A 492 -5.35 12.97 25.79
C PRO A 492 -4.04 12.50 25.15
N GLY A 493 -3.41 13.36 24.35
CA GLY A 493 -2.13 13.05 23.69
C GLY A 493 -2.25 12.39 22.32
N HIS A 494 -3.46 12.08 21.84
CA HIS A 494 -3.68 11.47 20.53
C HIS A 494 -4.07 12.54 19.51
N PHE A 495 -3.23 12.76 18.50
CA PHE A 495 -3.43 13.84 17.52
C PHE A 495 -3.37 13.32 16.09
N ALA A 496 -4.46 13.47 15.36
CA ALA A 496 -4.59 12.98 13.99
C ALA A 496 -4.62 14.11 12.96
N ALA A 497 -4.03 13.90 11.79
CA ALA A 497 -4.18 14.77 10.62
C ALA A 497 -5.46 14.46 9.82
N GLU A 498 -5.90 13.19 9.85
CA GLU A 498 -6.99 12.65 9.03
C GLU A 498 -8.00 11.87 9.88
N GLY A 499 -9.03 11.30 9.25
CA GLY A 499 -9.97 10.39 9.92
C GLY A 499 -9.28 9.10 10.38
N PRO A 500 -9.59 8.58 11.58
CA PRO A 500 -8.97 7.36 12.10
C PRO A 500 -9.55 6.09 11.45
N ALA A 501 -8.85 4.96 11.61
CA ALA A 501 -9.40 3.61 11.44
C ALA A 501 -9.74 3.03 12.82
N LEU A 502 -10.83 2.26 12.90
CA LEU A 502 -11.32 1.68 14.14
C LEU A 502 -11.77 0.24 13.90
N THR A 503 -11.26 -0.71 14.68
CA THR A 503 -11.62 -2.13 14.58
C THR A 503 -11.52 -2.83 15.92
N VAL A 504 -12.21 -3.97 16.08
CA VAL A 504 -12.11 -4.81 17.28
C VAL A 504 -11.21 -5.99 16.98
N TYR A 505 -10.24 -6.22 17.86
CA TYR A 505 -9.31 -7.33 17.76
C TYR A 505 -9.00 -7.88 19.15
N LYS A 506 -9.08 -9.21 19.32
CA LYS A 506 -8.82 -9.94 20.58
C LYS A 506 -9.36 -9.24 21.84
N ASP A 507 -10.67 -8.96 21.80
CA ASP A 507 -11.42 -8.32 22.90
C ASP A 507 -10.86 -6.95 23.35
N ARG A 508 -10.34 -6.20 22.38
CA ARG A 508 -9.99 -4.78 22.53
C ARG A 508 -10.44 -4.02 21.29
N LEU A 509 -10.74 -2.75 21.48
CA LEU A 509 -10.99 -1.82 20.39
C LEU A 509 -9.68 -1.12 20.04
N TYR A 510 -9.24 -1.18 18.78
CA TYR A 510 -8.01 -0.57 18.29
C TYR A 510 -8.35 0.62 17.40
N VAL A 511 -7.70 1.75 17.69
CA VAL A 511 -7.67 2.92 16.81
C VAL A 511 -6.29 3.03 16.18
N VAL A 512 -6.24 3.27 14.87
CA VAL A 512 -5.01 3.56 14.14
C VAL A 512 -5.21 4.85 13.37
N HIS A 513 -4.27 5.77 13.44
CA HIS A 513 -4.43 7.10 12.87
C HIS A 513 -3.11 7.67 12.37
N ARG A 514 -3.19 8.61 11.42
CA ARG A 514 -2.04 9.36 10.94
C ARG A 514 -1.81 10.56 11.85
N GLY A 515 -0.62 10.65 12.42
CA GLY A 515 -0.19 11.74 13.30
C GLY A 515 -0.33 13.12 12.66
N ASN A 516 -0.67 14.12 13.47
CA ASN A 516 -1.00 15.46 12.99
C ASN A 516 0.18 16.19 12.31
N SER A 517 1.40 16.04 12.84
CA SER A 517 2.57 16.84 12.43
C SER A 517 3.75 16.05 11.90
N ASP A 518 3.84 14.75 12.22
CA ASP A 518 4.98 13.89 11.90
C ASP A 518 4.73 12.98 10.69
N ARG A 519 3.47 12.82 10.28
CA ARG A 519 3.00 11.87 9.26
C ARG A 519 3.18 10.40 9.68
N SER A 520 3.66 10.11 10.89
CA SER A 520 3.76 8.76 11.43
C SER A 520 2.37 8.16 11.63
N LEU A 521 2.24 6.84 11.57
CA LEU A 521 1.08 6.15 12.09
C LEU A 521 1.22 5.97 13.59
N TRP A 522 0.10 6.17 14.27
CA TRP A 522 -0.04 6.03 15.70
C TRP A 522 -1.20 5.10 16.00
N TRP A 523 -1.15 4.42 17.12
CA TRP A 523 -2.21 3.54 17.55
C TRP A 523 -2.45 3.59 19.05
N ALA A 524 -3.67 3.24 19.42
CA ALA A 524 -4.05 3.00 20.80
C ALA A 524 -5.10 1.90 20.86
N SER A 525 -5.25 1.30 22.03
CA SER A 525 -6.25 0.27 22.27
C SER A 525 -7.05 0.53 23.53
N PHE A 526 -8.31 0.13 23.51
CA PHE A 526 -9.27 0.31 24.58
C PHE A 526 -9.75 -1.05 25.09
N ASP A 527 -9.63 -1.25 26.40
CA ASP A 527 -9.95 -2.52 27.08
C ASP A 527 -11.37 -2.60 27.61
N GLY A 528 -12.21 -1.59 27.35
CA GLY A 528 -13.56 -1.47 27.89
C GLY A 528 -13.68 -0.43 29.00
N SER A 529 -12.57 -0.04 29.61
CA SER A 529 -12.52 0.96 30.69
C SER A 529 -11.59 2.12 30.34
N THR A 530 -10.39 1.85 29.84
CA THR A 530 -9.36 2.86 29.58
C THR A 530 -8.69 2.67 28.23
N TRP A 531 -8.32 3.79 27.61
CA TRP A 531 -7.44 3.79 26.45
C TRP A 531 -5.98 3.67 26.91
N SER A 532 -5.18 2.93 26.16
CA SER A 532 -3.72 2.95 26.30
C SER A 532 -3.18 4.34 25.95
N ALA A 533 -1.91 4.59 26.28
CA ALA A 533 -1.19 5.71 25.67
C ALA A 533 -1.18 5.56 24.14
N ASP A 534 -1.04 6.69 23.45
CA ASP A 534 -0.79 6.70 22.01
C ASP A 534 0.65 6.24 21.77
N GLU A 535 0.80 5.22 20.93
CA GLU A 535 2.09 4.64 20.58
C GLU A 535 2.34 4.85 19.09
N GLU A 536 3.52 5.32 18.75
CA GLU A 536 3.95 5.42 17.35
C GLU A 536 4.16 4.01 16.79
N LEU A 537 3.73 3.76 15.55
CA LEU A 537 4.17 2.62 14.75
C LEU A 537 5.54 2.98 14.15
N PRO A 538 6.66 2.45 14.66
CA PRO A 538 7.99 2.96 14.32
C PRO A 538 8.31 2.76 12.84
N GLY A 539 8.55 3.85 12.12
CA GLY A 539 8.91 3.82 10.70
C GLY A 539 7.73 3.74 9.72
N HIS A 540 6.49 3.76 10.21
CA HIS A 540 5.28 3.73 9.36
C HIS A 540 4.83 5.16 9.07
N LEU A 541 5.26 5.72 7.93
CA LEU A 541 4.89 7.09 7.53
C LEU A 541 3.75 7.06 6.52
N SER A 542 2.63 7.73 6.82
CA SER A 542 1.47 7.79 5.95
C SER A 542 1.18 9.18 5.37
N GLY A 543 0.86 9.21 4.06
CA GLY A 543 0.33 10.37 3.36
C GLY A 543 -1.20 10.54 3.44
N GLY A 544 -1.92 9.61 4.08
CA GLY A 544 -3.40 9.64 4.17
C GLY A 544 -3.96 8.93 5.39
N ALA A 545 -5.27 8.73 5.43
CA ALA A 545 -5.91 7.92 6.48
C ALA A 545 -5.54 6.43 6.32
N PRO A 546 -5.23 5.71 7.41
CA PRO A 546 -5.01 4.27 7.37
C PRO A 546 -6.33 3.50 7.26
N ALA A 547 -6.24 2.22 6.88
CA ALA A 547 -7.31 1.24 7.03
C ALA A 547 -6.83 0.12 7.98
N ALA A 548 -7.73 -0.38 8.84
CA ALA A 548 -7.42 -1.46 9.77
C ALA A 548 -8.51 -2.55 9.72
N VAL A 549 -8.11 -3.81 9.78
CA VAL A 549 -9.02 -4.95 9.76
C VAL A 549 -8.53 -6.06 10.69
N ALA A 550 -9.46 -6.66 11.44
CA ALA A 550 -9.19 -7.91 12.14
C ALA A 550 -9.48 -9.08 11.19
N TYR A 551 -8.49 -9.93 10.99
CA TYR A 551 -8.55 -11.10 10.12
C TYR A 551 -8.39 -12.36 10.96
N ARG A 552 -9.18 -13.38 10.66
CA ARG A 552 -9.08 -14.70 11.28
C ARG A 552 -8.83 -15.73 10.19
N ASP A 553 -7.84 -16.58 10.40
CA ASP A 553 -7.52 -17.66 9.47
C ASP A 553 -8.59 -18.78 9.48
N ARG A 554 -8.51 -19.66 8.47
CA ARG A 554 -9.44 -20.77 8.24
C ARG A 554 -9.71 -21.64 9.47
N ASN A 555 -8.65 -21.90 10.24
CA ASN A 555 -8.70 -22.83 11.35
C ASN A 555 -9.10 -22.14 12.66
N ALA A 556 -9.36 -20.83 12.62
CA ALA A 556 -9.50 -19.98 13.80
C ALA A 556 -8.33 -20.12 14.78
N THR A 557 -7.15 -20.46 14.25
CA THR A 557 -5.91 -20.64 15.00
C THR A 557 -5.12 -19.34 15.10
N ARG A 558 -5.31 -18.42 14.15
CA ARG A 558 -4.66 -17.12 14.13
C ARG A 558 -5.67 -16.01 13.88
N ASP A 559 -5.72 -15.09 14.82
CA ASP A 559 -6.36 -13.80 14.64
C ASP A 559 -5.24 -12.78 14.47
N GLN A 560 -5.31 -11.94 13.45
CA GLN A 560 -4.34 -10.88 13.16
C GLN A 560 -5.04 -9.54 12.99
N LEU A 561 -4.40 -8.47 13.46
CA LEU A 561 -4.81 -7.12 13.17
C LEU A 561 -3.91 -6.59 12.05
N LEU A 562 -4.50 -6.34 10.88
CA LEU A 562 -3.79 -5.76 9.75
C LEU A 562 -4.07 -4.27 9.66
N VAL A 563 -3.03 -3.50 9.35
CA VAL A 563 -3.12 -2.12 8.91
C VAL A 563 -2.58 -2.01 7.50
N VAL A 564 -3.29 -1.27 6.66
CA VAL A 564 -2.85 -0.88 5.32
C VAL A 564 -2.87 0.64 5.25
N HIS A 565 -1.80 1.23 4.73
CA HIS A 565 -1.69 2.68 4.66
C HIS A 565 -0.94 3.12 3.41
N ARG A 566 -1.17 4.38 3.02
CA ARG A 566 -0.50 5.01 1.90
C ARG A 566 0.74 5.71 2.45
N GLY A 567 1.92 5.37 1.97
CA GLY A 567 3.20 5.98 2.32
C GLY A 567 3.25 7.48 2.12
N VAL A 568 4.32 8.12 2.58
CA VAL A 568 4.60 9.55 2.31
C VAL A 568 5.38 9.73 1.02
N ARG A 569 5.28 10.93 0.42
CA ARG A 569 6.18 11.39 -0.63
C ARG A 569 7.49 11.88 -0.05
#